data_AF-A0A091AJ83-F1
#
_entry.id   AF-A0A091AJ83-F1
#
_cell.length_a   1.000
_cell.length_b   1.000
_cell.length_c   1.000
_cell.angle_alpha   90.00
_cell.angle_beta   90.00
_cell.angle_gamma   90.00
#
_symmetry.space_group_name_H-M   'P 1'
#
loop_
_entity.id
_entity.type
_entity.pdbx_description
1 polymer ?
#
loop_
_entity_poly.entity_id
_entity_poly.type
_entity_poly.pdbx_seq_one_letter_code
_entity_poly.pdbx_strand_id
1 'polypeptide(L)'
;MSSALDRLKNLTAQISSYELERKKNIKELERLYQQLGIDKKVAAFEDLFAFKAINLSGISLSDEDLGAIKEGKYAQVIGIMYDKEAKVKNKNISLAYYGRVEKLSPEQKKGIIAFVLGWRFEKSFRTLEHYHDLMGQLKALNDEEAC
;
A
#
# COMPACT_ATOMS: atom_id res chain seq x y z
N MET A 1 40.99 8.19 4.95
CA MET A 1 40.20 7.15 4.23
C MET A 1 39.06 7.86 3.54
N SER A 2 38.77 7.50 2.29
CA SER A 2 37.95 8.27 1.36
C SER A 2 36.49 8.37 1.82
N SER A 3 36.05 9.57 2.22
CA SER A 3 34.66 9.85 2.62
C SER A 3 33.63 9.49 1.54
N ALA A 4 34.04 9.46 0.27
CA ALA A 4 33.18 9.04 -0.84
C ALA A 4 32.93 7.53 -0.84
N LEU A 5 33.94 6.72 -0.50
CA LEU A 5 33.79 5.26 -0.42
C LEU A 5 32.89 4.86 0.75
N ASP A 6 33.02 5.54 1.89
CA ASP A 6 32.16 5.28 3.05
C ASP A 6 30.71 5.73 2.81
N ARG A 7 30.51 6.87 2.13
CA ARG A 7 29.18 7.29 1.66
C ARG A 7 28.56 6.28 0.70
N LEU A 8 29.32 5.76 -0.26
CA LEU A 8 28.86 4.73 -1.20
C LEU A 8 28.42 3.47 -0.45
N LYS A 9 29.24 2.97 0.49
CA LYS A 9 28.91 1.79 1.30
C LYS A 9 27.62 2.00 2.10
N ASN A 10 27.45 3.16 2.71
CA ASN A 10 26.25 3.47 3.51
C ASN A 10 25.00 3.53 2.65
N LEU A 11 25.06 4.17 1.46
CA LEU A 11 23.96 4.20 0.52
C LEU A 11 23.58 2.80 0.03
N THR A 12 24.57 1.98 -0.35
CA THR A 12 24.33 0.59 -0.79
C THR A 12 23.69 -0.25 0.32
N ALA A 13 24.13 -0.08 1.58
CA ALA A 13 23.54 -0.78 2.71
C ALA A 13 22.08 -0.36 2.94
N GLN A 14 21.77 0.94 2.84
CA GLN A 14 20.40 1.45 2.98
C GLN A 14 19.49 0.91 1.87
N ILE A 15 19.92 0.98 0.61
CA ILE A 15 19.15 0.44 -0.52
C ILE A 15 18.88 -1.06 -0.34
N SER A 16 19.90 -1.83 0.03
CA SER A 16 19.77 -3.27 0.26
C SER A 16 18.78 -3.59 1.39
N SER A 17 18.75 -2.75 2.43
CA SER A 17 17.80 -2.87 3.54
C SER A 17 16.36 -2.63 3.07
N TYR A 18 16.10 -1.55 2.32
CA TYR A 18 14.77 -1.24 1.80
C TYR A 18 14.23 -2.34 0.88
N GLU A 19 15.06 -2.84 -0.03
CA GLU A 19 14.67 -3.94 -0.93
C GLU A 19 14.31 -5.22 -0.16
N LEU A 20 15.05 -5.52 0.92
CA LEU A 20 14.74 -6.66 1.77
C LEU A 20 13.42 -6.47 2.52
N GLU A 21 13.15 -5.26 3.02
CA GLU A 21 11.89 -4.91 3.70
C GLU A 21 10.70 -5.03 2.75
N ARG A 22 10.79 -4.51 1.53
CA ARG A 22 9.74 -4.66 0.50
C ARG A 22 9.45 -6.12 0.17
N LYS A 23 10.49 -6.94 -0.04
CA LYS A 23 10.31 -8.37 -0.30
C LYS A 23 9.61 -9.10 0.85
N LYS A 24 9.91 -8.74 2.09
CA LYS A 24 9.23 -9.29 3.27
C LYS A 24 7.78 -8.81 3.33
N ASN A 25 7.56 -7.52 3.09
CA ASN A 25 6.24 -6.90 3.14
C ASN A 25 5.29 -7.46 2.06
N ILE A 26 5.74 -7.60 0.81
CA ILE A 26 4.94 -8.21 -0.26
C ILE A 26 4.48 -9.63 0.12
N LYS A 27 5.39 -10.46 0.62
CA LYS A 27 5.05 -11.84 1.05
C LYS A 27 4.01 -11.86 2.16
N GLU A 28 4.16 -10.98 3.15
CA GLU A 28 3.19 -10.87 4.24
C GLU A 28 1.85 -10.31 3.76
N LEU A 29 1.87 -9.34 2.85
CA LEU A 29 0.68 -8.74 2.28
C LEU A 29 -0.13 -9.77 1.45
N GLU A 30 0.54 -10.61 0.67
CA GLU A 30 -0.08 -11.70 -0.09
C GLU A 30 -0.70 -12.76 0.84
N ARG A 31 0.02 -13.12 1.91
CA ARG A 31 -0.49 -14.02 2.95
C ARG A 31 -1.74 -13.46 3.62
N LEU A 32 -1.72 -12.17 4.00
CA LEU A 32 -2.86 -11.49 4.62
C LEU A 32 -4.03 -11.30 3.65
N TYR A 33 -3.76 -11.01 2.37
CA TYR A 33 -4.76 -10.90 1.31
C TYR A 33 -5.65 -12.15 1.24
N GLN A 34 -5.04 -13.34 1.27
CA GLN A 34 -5.76 -14.61 1.31
C GLN A 34 -6.42 -14.86 2.67
N GLN A 35 -5.67 -14.69 3.77
CA GLN A 35 -6.18 -14.96 5.12
C GLN A 35 -7.43 -14.12 5.46
N LEU A 36 -7.44 -12.86 5.03
CA LEU A 36 -8.52 -11.92 5.30
C LEU A 36 -9.69 -12.07 4.31
N GLY A 37 -9.58 -12.94 3.32
CA GLY A 37 -10.64 -13.20 2.35
C GLY A 37 -10.85 -12.07 1.32
N ILE A 38 -9.82 -11.24 1.10
CA ILE A 38 -9.89 -10.11 0.15
C ILE A 38 -9.85 -10.63 -1.30
N ASP A 39 -9.21 -11.78 -1.50
CA ASP A 39 -9.19 -12.57 -2.74
C ASP A 39 -10.58 -12.87 -3.30
N LYS A 40 -11.58 -12.98 -2.41
CA LYS A 40 -12.98 -13.20 -2.81
C LYS A 40 -13.60 -12.01 -3.53
N LYS A 41 -13.02 -10.81 -3.38
CA LYS A 41 -13.51 -9.57 -3.99
C LYS A 41 -12.60 -9.03 -5.09
N VAL A 42 -11.30 -9.19 -4.92
CA VAL A 42 -10.26 -8.82 -5.89
C VAL A 42 -9.51 -10.09 -6.18
N ALA A 43 -9.70 -10.69 -7.36
CA ALA A 43 -9.26 -12.07 -7.60
C ALA A 43 -7.73 -12.23 -7.78
N ALA A 44 -7.08 -11.25 -8.40
CA ALA A 44 -5.63 -11.21 -8.54
C ALA A 44 -5.02 -10.26 -7.50
N PHE A 45 -3.91 -10.67 -6.89
CA PHE A 45 -3.23 -9.88 -5.86
C PHE A 45 -2.74 -8.53 -6.41
N GLU A 46 -2.25 -8.53 -7.64
CA GLU A 46 -1.70 -7.39 -8.37
C GLU A 46 -2.74 -6.30 -8.58
N ASP A 47 -4.01 -6.68 -8.74
CA ASP A 47 -5.12 -5.75 -8.92
C ASP A 47 -5.37 -4.89 -7.68
N LEU A 48 -4.87 -5.29 -6.49
CA LEU A 48 -4.90 -4.44 -5.31
C LEU A 48 -4.18 -3.10 -5.56
N PHE A 49 -3.17 -3.06 -6.42
CA PHE A 49 -2.42 -1.85 -6.68
C PHE A 49 -3.06 -0.93 -7.72
N ALA A 50 -4.13 -1.37 -8.39
CA ALA A 50 -4.96 -0.52 -9.24
C ALA A 50 -5.83 0.46 -8.43
N PHE A 51 -6.12 0.15 -7.15
CA PHE A 51 -6.79 1.08 -6.27
C PHE A 51 -5.93 2.34 -6.04
N LYS A 52 -6.60 3.49 -6.04
CA LYS A 52 -6.00 4.78 -5.69
C LYS A 52 -5.65 4.85 -4.21
N ALA A 53 -6.53 4.31 -3.37
CA ALA A 53 -6.34 4.24 -1.92
C ALA A 53 -7.06 3.02 -1.36
N ILE A 54 -6.54 2.48 -0.25
CA ILE A 54 -7.25 1.55 0.61
C ILE A 54 -7.36 2.15 2.01
N ASN A 55 -8.58 2.16 2.53
CA ASN A 55 -8.96 2.71 3.82
C ASN A 55 -9.54 1.65 4.74
N LEU A 56 -9.47 1.91 6.04
CA LEU A 56 -10.03 1.08 7.09
C LEU A 56 -11.10 1.86 7.85
N SER A 57 -12.30 1.29 7.94
CA SER A 57 -13.37 1.76 8.82
C SER A 57 -13.34 0.99 10.13
N GLY A 58 -13.79 1.62 11.21
CA GLY A 58 -14.01 1.01 12.53
C GLY A 58 -12.76 0.86 13.40
N ILE A 59 -11.55 0.87 12.81
CA ILE A 59 -10.28 0.77 13.53
C ILE A 59 -9.39 1.95 13.12
N SER A 60 -8.74 2.60 14.09
CA SER A 60 -7.83 3.69 13.80
C SER A 60 -6.51 3.22 13.19
N LEU A 61 -6.00 4.02 12.25
CA LEU A 61 -4.67 3.91 11.64
C LEU A 61 -3.82 5.15 11.90
N SER A 62 -4.25 6.03 12.82
CA SER A 62 -3.44 7.18 13.22
C SER A 62 -2.31 6.75 14.14
N ASP A 63 -1.21 7.51 14.15
CA ASP A 63 -0.06 7.20 14.99
C ASP A 63 -0.38 7.38 16.49
N GLU A 64 -1.31 8.29 16.82
CA GLU A 64 -1.68 8.63 18.20
C GLU A 64 -2.49 7.53 18.89
N ASP A 65 -3.30 6.80 18.12
CA ASP A 65 -4.25 5.81 18.64
C ASP A 65 -4.30 4.54 17.79
N LEU A 66 -3.17 4.10 17.23
CA LEU A 66 -3.11 2.98 16.29
C LEU A 66 -3.83 1.74 16.84
N GLY A 67 -4.82 1.28 16.09
CA GLY A 67 -5.63 0.13 16.47
C GLY A 67 -6.75 0.45 17.47
N ALA A 68 -6.95 1.69 17.93
CA ALA A 68 -8.13 2.02 18.72
C ALA A 68 -9.42 1.68 17.94
N ILE A 69 -10.40 1.08 18.62
CA ILE A 69 -11.69 0.75 18.00
C ILE A 69 -12.62 1.95 18.07
N LYS A 70 -13.45 2.12 17.04
CA LYS A 70 -14.53 3.11 17.02
C LYS A 70 -15.82 2.39 17.37
N GLU A 71 -16.23 2.45 18.64
CA GLU A 71 -17.45 1.79 19.11
C GLU A 71 -18.67 2.15 18.27
N GLY A 72 -19.57 1.17 18.10
CA GLY A 72 -20.75 1.29 17.26
C GLY A 72 -20.44 1.33 15.76
N LYS A 73 -19.20 1.07 15.32
CA LYS A 73 -18.83 1.00 13.89
C LYS A 73 -18.55 -0.44 13.43
N TYR A 74 -18.50 -0.58 12.11
CA TYR A 74 -18.12 -1.81 11.45
C TYR A 74 -16.67 -1.75 10.99
N ALA A 75 -15.97 -2.88 11.17
CA ALA A 75 -14.64 -3.07 10.62
C ALA A 75 -14.75 -3.48 9.14
N GLN A 76 -14.20 -2.64 8.28
CA GLN A 76 -14.30 -2.82 6.83
C GLN A 76 -13.07 -2.26 6.12
N VAL A 77 -12.53 -3.03 5.18
CA VAL A 77 -11.49 -2.57 4.26
C VAL A 77 -12.17 -2.08 2.99
N ILE A 78 -11.86 -0.85 2.59
CA ILE A 78 -12.52 -0.13 1.50
C ILE A 78 -11.47 0.35 0.50
N GLY A 79 -11.57 -0.12 -0.74
CA GLY A 79 -10.76 0.36 -1.85
C GLY A 79 -11.44 1.54 -2.55
N ILE A 80 -10.64 2.50 -3.00
CA ILE A 80 -11.10 3.64 -3.82
C ILE A 80 -10.52 3.46 -5.21
N MET A 81 -11.38 3.30 -6.20
CA MET A 81 -10.98 3.32 -7.62
C MET A 81 -11.27 4.67 -8.24
N TYR A 82 -10.46 5.03 -9.22
CA TYR A 82 -10.70 6.20 -10.07
C TYR A 82 -11.19 5.75 -11.44
N ASP A 83 -12.41 6.11 -11.78
CA ASP A 83 -13.03 5.89 -13.07
C ASP A 83 -13.07 7.24 -13.81
N LYS A 84 -12.34 7.33 -14.94
CA LYS A 84 -12.22 8.56 -15.73
C LYS A 84 -13.52 8.91 -16.46
N GLU A 85 -14.32 7.89 -16.79
CA GLU A 85 -15.51 8.00 -17.64
C GLU A 85 -16.79 8.17 -16.80
N ALA A 86 -16.74 7.86 -15.49
CA ALA A 86 -17.88 8.01 -14.60
C ALA A 86 -18.15 9.47 -14.20
N LYS A 87 -19.44 9.82 -14.07
CA LYS A 87 -19.90 11.11 -13.52
C LYS A 87 -19.35 11.39 -12.12
N VAL A 88 -19.26 10.34 -11.28
CA VAL A 88 -18.56 10.38 -9.99
C VAL A 88 -17.31 9.54 -10.12
N LYS A 89 -16.16 10.20 -10.22
CA LYS A 89 -14.91 9.55 -10.59
C LYS A 89 -14.33 8.65 -9.51
N ASN A 90 -14.62 8.91 -8.23
CA ASN A 90 -14.15 8.06 -7.14
C ASN A 90 -15.25 7.09 -6.73
N LYS A 91 -14.97 5.79 -6.84
CA LYS A 91 -15.89 4.73 -6.42
C LYS A 91 -15.31 3.99 -5.23
N ASN A 92 -16.07 3.94 -4.14
CA ASN A 92 -15.75 3.13 -2.98
C ASN A 92 -16.21 1.69 -3.20
N ILE A 93 -15.33 0.73 -2.95
CA ILE A 93 -15.59 -0.70 -3.03
C ILE A 93 -15.25 -1.33 -1.69
N SER A 94 -16.22 -2.01 -1.09
CA SER A 94 -15.96 -2.89 0.06
C SER A 94 -15.11 -4.07 -0.40
N LEU A 95 -13.85 -4.13 0.04
CA LEU A 95 -12.94 -5.24 -0.24
C LEU A 95 -13.20 -6.42 0.71
N ALA A 96 -13.45 -6.11 1.99
CA ALA A 96 -13.85 -7.11 2.98
C ALA A 96 -14.60 -6.43 4.13
N TYR A 97 -15.60 -7.13 4.66
CA TYR A 97 -16.45 -6.68 5.77
C TYR A 97 -16.42 -7.74 6.88
N TYR A 98 -16.09 -7.31 8.10
CA TYR A 98 -15.86 -8.22 9.23
C TYR A 98 -16.88 -8.05 10.36
N GLY A 99 -17.95 -7.28 10.13
CA GLY A 99 -18.96 -7.01 11.15
C GLY A 99 -18.53 -5.95 12.17
N ARG A 100 -19.19 -5.99 13.34
CA ARG A 100 -18.99 -5.03 14.43
C ARG A 100 -17.55 -5.11 14.94
N VAL A 101 -16.88 -3.97 15.07
CA VAL A 101 -15.44 -3.94 15.42
C VAL A 101 -15.16 -4.56 16.78
N GLU A 102 -16.11 -4.46 17.70
CA GLU A 102 -16.06 -5.01 19.06
C GLU A 102 -16.04 -6.55 19.08
N LYS A 103 -16.47 -7.19 17.98
CA LYS A 103 -16.51 -8.66 17.86
C LYS A 103 -15.25 -9.25 17.22
N LEU A 104 -14.31 -8.42 16.78
CA LEU A 104 -13.08 -8.91 16.17
C LEU A 104 -12.13 -9.49 17.23
N SER A 105 -11.50 -10.61 16.90
CA SER A 105 -10.39 -11.09 17.71
C SER A 105 -9.18 -10.15 17.59
N PRO A 106 -8.29 -10.10 18.61
CA PRO A 106 -7.05 -9.36 18.53
C PRO A 106 -6.21 -9.68 17.29
N GLU A 107 -6.15 -10.95 16.90
CA GLU A 107 -5.38 -11.43 15.75
C GLU A 107 -5.97 -10.93 14.43
N GLN A 108 -7.29 -11.00 14.28
CA GLN A 108 -7.98 -10.52 13.08
C GLN A 108 -7.80 -9.01 12.93
N LYS A 109 -7.92 -8.26 14.03
CA LYS A 109 -7.67 -6.82 14.07
C LYS A 109 -6.24 -6.47 13.67
N LYS A 110 -5.25 -7.16 14.25
CA LYS A 110 -3.83 -6.99 13.89
C LYS A 110 -3.60 -7.27 12.41
N GLY A 111 -4.17 -8.35 11.88
CA GLY A 111 -4.07 -8.71 10.47
C GLY A 111 -4.65 -7.65 9.53
N ILE A 112 -5.83 -7.11 9.84
CA ILE A 112 -6.48 -6.06 9.05
C ILE A 112 -5.62 -4.78 9.03
N ILE A 113 -5.10 -4.35 10.19
CA ILE A 113 -4.23 -3.18 10.29
C ILE A 113 -2.96 -3.41 9.46
N ALA A 114 -2.29 -4.54 9.66
CA ALA A 114 -1.06 -4.90 8.96
C ALA A 114 -1.26 -4.93 7.44
N PHE A 115 -2.39 -5.49 6.97
CA PHE A 115 -2.74 -5.51 5.55
C PHE A 115 -2.84 -4.08 4.97
N VAL A 116 -3.59 -3.19 5.63
CA VAL A 116 -3.80 -1.83 5.10
C VAL A 116 -2.49 -1.02 5.12
N LEU A 117 -1.68 -1.14 6.17
CA LEU A 117 -0.38 -0.47 6.25
C LEU A 117 0.62 -1.04 5.24
N GLY A 118 0.71 -2.37 5.12
CA GLY A 118 1.60 -3.04 4.17
C GLY A 118 1.25 -2.72 2.72
N TRP A 119 -0.05 -2.61 2.39
CA TRP A 119 -0.49 -2.13 1.09
C TRP A 119 -0.10 -0.67 0.84
N ARG A 120 -0.30 0.23 1.82
CA ARG A 120 0.05 1.66 1.71
C ARG A 120 1.55 1.85 1.46
N PHE A 121 2.37 1.06 2.16
CA PHE A 121 3.81 1.02 1.95
C PHE A 121 4.15 0.70 0.50
N GLU A 122 3.70 -0.44 -0.04
CA GLU A 122 4.00 -0.82 -1.43
C GLU A 122 3.42 0.13 -2.47
N LYS A 123 2.21 0.67 -2.23
CA LYS A 123 1.61 1.66 -3.12
C LYS A 123 2.50 2.90 -3.23
N SER A 124 3.10 3.32 -2.13
CA SER A 124 3.99 4.49 -2.08
C SER A 124 5.27 4.24 -2.88
N PHE A 125 5.88 3.06 -2.71
CA PHE A 125 7.05 2.67 -3.52
C PHE A 125 6.75 2.59 -5.01
N ARG A 126 5.65 1.94 -5.40
CA ARG A 126 5.24 1.87 -6.82
C ARG A 126 4.98 3.26 -7.41
N THR A 127 4.46 4.18 -6.60
CA THR A 127 4.25 5.58 -7.03
C THR A 127 5.58 6.29 -7.24
N LEU A 128 6.57 6.05 -6.37
CA LEU A 128 7.92 6.59 -6.51
C LEU A 128 8.64 6.03 -7.74
N GLU A 129 8.59 4.71 -7.96
CA GLU A 129 9.12 4.06 -9.17
C GLU A 129 8.53 4.68 -10.43
N HIS A 130 7.19 4.78 -10.49
CA HIS A 130 6.51 5.40 -11.62
C HIS A 130 6.94 6.85 -11.87
N TYR A 131 7.13 7.65 -10.81
CA TYR A 131 7.64 9.01 -10.95
C TYR A 131 9.06 9.04 -11.56
N HIS A 132 9.95 8.16 -11.11
CA HIS A 132 11.29 8.07 -11.67
C HIS A 132 11.29 7.64 -13.14
N ASP A 133 10.41 6.71 -13.52
CA ASP A 133 10.24 6.30 -14.92
C ASP A 133 9.79 7.46 -15.81
N LEU A 134 8.79 8.25 -15.35
CA LEU A 134 8.31 9.43 -16.06
C LEU A 134 9.42 10.49 -16.22
N MET A 135 10.22 10.71 -15.17
CA MET A 135 11.36 11.63 -15.25
C MET A 135 12.47 11.13 -16.19
N GLY A 136 12.64 9.81 -16.31
CA GLY A 136 13.53 9.20 -17.29
C GLY A 136 13.07 9.46 -18.72
N GLN A 137 11.78 9.23 -18.99
CA GLN A 137 11.15 9.51 -20.29
C GLN A 137 11.26 11.00 -20.67
N LEU A 138 11.01 11.90 -19.72
CA LEU A 138 11.12 13.35 -19.94
C LEU A 138 12.53 13.78 -20.35
N LYS A 139 13.57 13.16 -19.78
CA LYS A 139 14.96 13.46 -20.17
C LYS A 139 15.26 12.99 -21.58
N ALA A 140 14.82 11.79 -21.95
CA ALA A 140 15.03 11.24 -23.28
C ALA A 140 14.38 12.10 -24.37
N LEU A 141 13.19 12.67 -24.11
CA LEU A 141 12.53 13.61 -25.03
C LEU A 141 13.39 14.85 -25.32
N ASN A 142 14.03 15.42 -24.30
CA ASN A 142 14.86 16.61 -24.46
C ASN A 142 16.17 16.33 -25.21
N ASP A 143 16.69 15.10 -25.10
CA ASP A 143 17.92 14.69 -25.78
C ASP A 143 17.67 14.41 -27.29
N GLU A 144 16.46 14.00 -27.67
CA GLU A 144 16.05 13.80 -29.07
C GLU A 144 15.80 15.11 -29.84
N GLU A 145 15.38 16.19 -29.16
CA GLU A 145 15.21 17.51 -29.77
C GLU A 145 16.54 18.29 -29.95
N ALA A 146 17.63 17.79 -29.37
CA ALA A 146 18.96 18.41 -29.43
C ALA A 146 19.89 17.85 -30.54
N CYS A 147 19.42 16.88 -31.34
CA CYS A 147 20.10 16.31 -32.50
C CYS A 147 19.41 16.70 -33.81
#